data_AF-A0A7S1C6U0-F1
#
_entry.id   AF-A0A7S1C6U0-F1
#
_cell.length_a   1.000
_cell.length_b   1.000
_cell.length_c   1.000
_cell.angle_alpha   90.00
_cell.angle_beta   90.00
_cell.angle_gamma   90.00
#
_symmetry.space_group_name_H-M   'P 1'
#
loop_
_entity.id
_entity.type
_entity.pdbx_description
1 polymer ?
#
loop_
_entity_poly.entity_id
_entity_poly.type
_entity_poly.pdbx_seq_one_letter_code
_entity_poly.pdbx_strand_id
1 'polypeptide(L)'
;AGGGGDDKKKKKKKARDAHDPEYVDALVALHSRSRSLVDTQFERDTAFQKAHGRAFRAVLSVEPECARTSGEQGNADVLACYCDHLLRKARAKLTQGELEASLEAVVAIFDFLADQDLFAEFYREKLARRLLEGKSTLDDEKFVVSSLKLRCGAQFTHKMEGMFNDLELGDDAMRAYSAEWTKAGKKKGGDGGGGGWRRRRGCRR
;
A
#
# COMPACT_ATOMS: atom_id res chain seq x y z
N ALA A 1 -50.16 16.94 11.74
CA ALA A 1 -48.87 16.79 12.44
C ALA A 1 -48.29 15.44 12.04
N GLY A 2 -47.16 15.28 11.37
CA GLY A 2 -45.96 16.11 11.33
C GLY A 2 -44.81 15.30 11.96
N GLY A 3 -43.80 14.95 11.16
CA GLY A 3 -42.51 14.38 11.58
C GLY A 3 -42.50 12.85 11.74
N GLY A 4 -41.74 12.03 11.00
CA GLY A 4 -40.48 12.31 10.28
C GLY A 4 -39.29 12.12 11.21
N GLY A 5 -38.54 11.03 11.02
CA GLY A 5 -37.37 10.69 11.84
C GLY A 5 -36.70 9.39 11.42
N ASP A 6 -36.37 9.27 10.13
CA ASP A 6 -35.43 8.29 9.59
C ASP A 6 -34.08 8.34 10.33
N ASP A 7 -33.82 7.38 11.22
CA ASP A 7 -32.48 7.07 11.71
C ASP A 7 -31.67 6.33 10.63
N LYS A 8 -31.40 7.03 9.52
CA LYS A 8 -30.37 6.72 8.54
C LYS A 8 -28.98 6.94 9.17
N LYS A 9 -28.62 6.17 10.19
CA LYS A 9 -27.26 6.18 10.75
C LYS A 9 -26.34 5.29 9.92
N LYS A 10 -26.00 5.83 8.74
CA LYS A 10 -24.68 5.75 8.09
C LYS A 10 -23.97 4.39 8.29
N LYS A 11 -24.45 3.38 7.55
CA LYS A 11 -23.68 2.18 7.19
C LYS A 11 -22.42 2.69 6.45
N LYS A 12 -21.35 2.93 7.22
CA LYS A 12 -20.05 3.35 6.70
C LYS A 12 -19.67 2.31 5.64
N LYS A 13 -19.73 2.71 4.38
CA LYS A 13 -19.38 1.94 3.19
C LYS A 13 -18.00 1.32 3.47
N LYS A 14 -17.99 0.05 3.89
CA LYS A 14 -16.76 -0.74 4.08
C LYS A 14 -16.15 -0.78 2.69
N ALA A 15 -15.01 -0.10 2.52
CA ALA A 15 -14.33 -0.01 1.24
C ALA A 15 -14.17 -1.42 0.66
N ARG A 16 -14.56 -1.56 -0.59
CA ARG A 16 -14.63 -2.81 -1.34
C ARG A 16 -13.21 -3.33 -1.58
N ASP A 17 -12.70 -4.14 -0.67
CA ASP A 17 -11.66 -5.11 -1.01
C ASP A 17 -12.39 -6.30 -1.66
N ALA A 18 -12.88 -6.12 -2.89
CA ALA A 18 -13.77 -7.07 -3.57
C ALA A 18 -13.03 -8.08 -4.46
N HIS A 19 -11.71 -8.18 -4.32
CA HIS A 19 -10.90 -9.11 -5.08
C HIS A 19 -10.42 -10.25 -4.18
N ASP A 20 -10.65 -11.46 -4.67
CA ASP A 20 -10.29 -12.70 -4.02
C ASP A 20 -8.76 -12.88 -4.11
N PRO A 21 -8.02 -12.87 -2.98
CA PRO A 21 -6.58 -13.11 -3.00
C PRO A 21 -6.22 -14.47 -3.62
N GLU A 22 -7.13 -15.45 -3.58
CA GLU A 22 -6.93 -16.78 -4.16
C GLU A 22 -6.69 -16.73 -5.68
N TYR A 23 -7.26 -15.74 -6.39
CA TYR A 23 -7.03 -15.56 -7.81
C TYR A 23 -5.57 -15.21 -8.13
N VAL A 24 -4.99 -14.27 -7.37
CA VAL A 24 -3.59 -13.86 -7.58
C VAL A 24 -2.64 -14.97 -7.13
N ASP A 25 -2.96 -15.67 -6.03
CA ASP A 25 -2.19 -16.85 -5.61
C ASP A 25 -2.18 -17.94 -6.70
N ALA A 26 -3.32 -18.19 -7.34
CA ALA A 26 -3.41 -19.13 -8.46
C ALA A 26 -2.59 -18.67 -9.68
N LEU A 27 -2.56 -17.36 -9.98
CA LEU A 27 -1.71 -16.80 -11.03
C LEU A 27 -0.22 -16.96 -10.72
N VAL A 28 0.19 -16.70 -9.47
CA VAL A 28 1.58 -16.92 -9.01
C VAL A 28 1.97 -18.38 -9.10
N ALA A 29 1.10 -19.29 -8.67
CA ALA A 29 1.34 -20.72 -8.77
C ALA A 29 1.46 -21.18 -10.23
N LEU A 30 0.61 -20.66 -11.12
CA LEU A 30 0.67 -20.95 -12.55
C LEU A 30 1.97 -20.45 -13.18
N HIS A 31 2.34 -19.19 -12.92
CA HIS A 31 3.59 -18.61 -13.42
C HIS A 31 4.81 -19.42 -12.94
N SER A 32 4.85 -19.74 -11.65
CA SER A 32 5.97 -20.48 -11.04
C SER A 32 6.11 -21.89 -11.63
N ARG A 33 4.99 -22.61 -11.79
CA ARG A 33 4.96 -23.94 -12.41
C ARG A 33 5.39 -23.90 -13.87
N SER A 34 4.84 -22.98 -14.66
CA SER A 34 5.15 -22.85 -16.07
C SER A 34 6.61 -22.42 -16.30
N ARG A 35 7.13 -21.47 -15.51
CA ARG A 35 8.53 -21.06 -15.56
C ARG A 35 9.47 -22.20 -15.18
N SER A 36 9.15 -22.95 -14.13
CA SER A 36 9.92 -24.12 -13.71
C SER A 36 9.98 -25.20 -14.80
N LEU A 37 8.87 -25.44 -15.52
CA LEU A 37 8.87 -26.38 -16.66
C LEU A 37 9.80 -25.92 -17.79
N VAL A 38 9.78 -24.63 -18.15
CA VAL A 38 10.69 -24.07 -19.18
C VAL A 38 12.15 -24.17 -18.73
N ASP A 39 12.43 -23.91 -17.47
CA ASP A 39 13.80 -23.94 -16.95
C ASP A 39 14.34 -25.38 -16.79
N THR A 40 13.50 -26.35 -16.40
CA THR A 40 13.93 -27.73 -16.11
C THR A 40 13.86 -28.67 -17.31
N GLN A 41 12.77 -28.62 -18.09
CA GLN A 41 12.51 -29.59 -19.16
C GLN A 41 13.00 -29.09 -20.53
N PHE A 42 13.07 -27.77 -20.70
CA PHE A 42 13.45 -27.14 -21.96
C PHE A 42 14.81 -26.44 -21.87
N GLU A 43 15.60 -26.69 -20.82
CA GLU A 43 16.95 -26.17 -20.62
C GLU A 43 17.09 -24.65 -20.87
N ARG A 44 16.06 -23.89 -20.49
CA ARG A 44 15.99 -22.43 -20.69
C ARG A 44 16.00 -22.01 -22.17
N ASP A 45 15.43 -22.83 -23.05
CA ASP A 45 15.30 -22.52 -24.47
C ASP A 45 14.59 -21.17 -24.70
N THR A 46 15.22 -20.33 -25.53
CA THR A 46 14.77 -18.95 -25.74
C THR A 46 13.45 -18.85 -26.49
N ALA A 47 13.09 -19.83 -27.32
CA ALA A 47 11.80 -19.87 -28.00
C ALA A 47 10.69 -20.22 -27.01
N PHE A 48 10.92 -21.19 -26.12
CA PHE A 48 9.97 -21.54 -25.06
C PHE A 48 9.80 -20.42 -24.02
N GLN A 49 10.87 -19.70 -23.66
CA GLN A 49 10.77 -18.51 -22.81
C GLN A 49 9.91 -17.41 -23.44
N LYS A 50 10.10 -17.13 -24.74
CA LYS A 50 9.29 -16.16 -25.48
C LYS A 50 7.83 -16.61 -25.60
N ALA A 51 7.60 -17.89 -25.87
CA ALA A 51 6.26 -18.47 -25.95
C ALA A 51 5.54 -18.39 -24.61
N HIS A 52 6.23 -18.71 -23.51
CA HIS A 52 5.71 -18.56 -22.15
C HIS A 52 5.30 -17.12 -21.86
N GLY A 53 6.17 -16.14 -22.14
CA GLY A 53 5.86 -14.73 -21.91
C GLY A 53 4.66 -14.23 -22.74
N ARG A 54 4.54 -14.68 -24.00
CA ARG A 54 3.37 -14.37 -24.85
C ARG A 54 2.09 -15.00 -24.30
N ALA A 55 2.13 -16.25 -23.88
CA ALA A 55 0.99 -16.94 -23.30
C ALA A 55 0.53 -16.27 -22.00
N PHE A 56 1.48 -15.89 -21.13
CA PHE A 56 1.14 -15.26 -19.86
C PHE A 56 0.56 -13.85 -20.05
N ARG A 57 1.09 -13.09 -21.01
CA ARG A 57 0.50 -11.80 -21.41
C ARG A 57 -0.93 -11.96 -21.94
N ALA A 58 -1.19 -13.01 -22.72
CA ALA A 58 -2.54 -13.30 -23.23
C ALA A 58 -3.50 -13.69 -22.09
N VAL A 59 -3.03 -14.41 -21.07
CA VAL A 59 -3.84 -14.73 -19.88
C VAL A 59 -4.19 -13.45 -19.11
N LEU A 60 -3.22 -12.56 -18.89
CA LEU A 60 -3.43 -11.30 -18.17
C LEU A 60 -4.15 -10.22 -18.99
N SER A 61 -4.23 -10.34 -20.31
CA SER A 61 -5.07 -9.45 -21.12
C SER A 61 -6.53 -9.86 -21.14
N VAL A 62 -6.86 -11.09 -20.69
CA VAL A 62 -8.25 -11.49 -20.50
C VAL A 62 -8.74 -10.89 -19.19
N GLU A 63 -9.67 -9.95 -19.31
CA GLU A 63 -10.37 -9.37 -18.17
C GLU A 63 -11.05 -10.49 -17.35
N PRO A 64 -10.80 -10.54 -16.03
CA PRO A 64 -11.44 -11.53 -15.17
C PRO A 64 -12.95 -11.28 -15.14
N GLU A 65 -13.75 -12.33 -15.00
CA GLU A 65 -15.22 -12.21 -15.04
C GLU A 65 -15.77 -11.22 -14.00
N CYS A 66 -15.05 -11.02 -12.89
CA CYS A 66 -15.39 -10.04 -11.86
C CYS A 66 -15.30 -8.57 -12.33
N ALA A 67 -14.40 -8.23 -13.25
CA ALA A 67 -14.26 -6.87 -13.80
C ALA A 67 -15.44 -6.48 -14.71
N ARG A 68 -16.16 -7.46 -15.28
CA ARG A 68 -17.29 -7.21 -16.21
C ARG A 68 -18.55 -6.68 -15.53
N THR A 69 -18.68 -6.83 -14.22
CA THR A 69 -19.95 -6.54 -13.50
C THR A 69 -19.93 -5.25 -12.68
N SER A 70 -18.75 -4.76 -12.30
CA SER A 70 -18.62 -3.61 -11.38
C SER A 70 -18.11 -2.32 -12.04
N GLY A 71 -17.68 -2.37 -13.31
CA GLY A 71 -16.99 -1.23 -13.95
C GLY A 71 -15.62 -0.94 -13.34
N GLU A 72 -15.13 -1.84 -12.48
CA GLU A 72 -13.87 -1.72 -11.76
C GLU A 72 -12.81 -2.50 -12.56
N GLN A 73 -11.94 -1.69 -13.18
CA GLN A 73 -10.52 -1.85 -13.49
C GLN A 73 -9.94 -3.27 -13.37
N GLY A 74 -9.42 -3.79 -14.48
CA GLY A 74 -9.00 -5.18 -14.68
C GLY A 74 -7.82 -5.69 -13.85
N ASN A 75 -7.02 -6.58 -14.43
CA ASN A 75 -5.93 -7.26 -13.70
C ASN A 75 -4.94 -6.30 -13.02
N ALA A 76 -4.83 -5.06 -13.50
CA ALA A 76 -4.06 -3.99 -12.86
C ALA A 76 -4.55 -3.65 -11.43
N ASP A 77 -5.87 -3.48 -11.22
CA ASP A 77 -6.38 -3.18 -9.88
C ASP A 77 -6.34 -4.42 -8.99
N VAL A 78 -6.60 -5.60 -9.55
CA VAL A 78 -6.51 -6.87 -8.82
C VAL A 78 -5.12 -7.07 -8.23
N LEU A 79 -4.06 -6.89 -9.03
CA LEU A 79 -2.68 -7.00 -8.53
C LEU A 79 -2.36 -5.90 -7.50
N ALA A 80 -2.79 -4.66 -7.72
CA ALA A 80 -2.56 -3.57 -6.77
C ALA A 80 -3.29 -3.80 -5.44
N CYS A 81 -4.52 -4.34 -5.48
CA CYS A 81 -5.29 -4.76 -4.32
C CYS A 81 -4.61 -5.90 -3.55
N TYR A 82 -3.99 -6.84 -4.27
CA TYR A 82 -3.26 -7.93 -3.65
C TYR A 82 -1.99 -7.43 -2.92
N CYS A 83 -1.23 -6.51 -3.50
CA CYS A 83 -0.13 -5.86 -2.78
C CYS A 83 -0.62 -5.14 -1.50
N ASP A 84 -1.76 -4.42 -1.58
CA ASP A 84 -2.38 -3.78 -0.41
C ASP A 84 -2.82 -4.81 0.64
N HIS A 85 -3.34 -5.96 0.22
CA HIS A 85 -3.69 -7.08 1.09
C HIS A 85 -2.46 -7.64 1.81
N LEU A 86 -1.36 -7.89 1.08
CA LEU A 86 -0.11 -8.42 1.65
C LEU A 86 0.43 -7.49 2.72
N LEU A 87 0.53 -6.20 2.42
CA LEU A 87 1.11 -5.18 3.31
C LEU A 87 0.23 -4.84 4.52
N ARG A 88 -1.09 -5.08 4.45
CA ARG A 88 -2.03 -4.75 5.55
C ARG A 88 -2.45 -5.95 6.37
N LYS A 89 -2.92 -7.02 5.71
CA LYS A 89 -3.60 -8.16 6.35
C LYS A 89 -2.66 -9.35 6.51
N ALA A 90 -1.89 -9.69 5.47
CA ALA A 90 -1.00 -10.85 5.51
C ALA A 90 0.30 -10.58 6.28
N ARG A 91 0.72 -9.31 6.37
CA ARG A 91 1.92 -8.88 7.09
C ARG A 91 2.06 -9.44 8.50
N ALA A 92 0.96 -9.52 9.25
CA ALA A 92 0.97 -10.03 10.62
C ALA A 92 1.23 -11.55 10.73
N LYS A 93 1.09 -12.29 9.61
CA LYS A 93 1.22 -13.76 9.56
C LYS A 93 2.51 -14.23 8.89
N LEU A 94 3.14 -13.36 8.10
CA LEU A 94 4.32 -13.69 7.30
C LEU A 94 5.59 -13.16 7.95
N THR A 95 6.68 -13.90 7.83
CA THR A 95 8.01 -13.38 8.11
C THR A 95 8.43 -12.34 7.07
N GLN A 96 9.49 -11.58 7.37
CA GLN A 96 10.03 -10.59 6.41
C GLN A 96 10.35 -11.23 5.06
N GLY A 97 11.09 -12.33 5.07
CA GLY A 97 11.51 -13.00 3.83
C GLY A 97 10.35 -13.58 3.02
N GLU A 98 9.32 -14.12 3.69
CA GLU A 98 8.13 -14.64 3.00
C GLU A 98 7.31 -13.52 2.36
N LEU A 99 7.19 -12.37 3.03
CA LEU A 99 6.52 -11.20 2.46
C LEU A 99 7.28 -10.70 1.24
N GLU A 100 8.60 -10.50 1.35
CA GLU A 100 9.45 -10.05 0.25
C GLU A 100 9.37 -11.00 -0.95
N ALA A 101 9.41 -12.32 -0.71
CA ALA A 101 9.25 -13.33 -1.74
C ALA A 101 7.87 -13.28 -2.41
N SER A 102 6.81 -13.06 -1.63
CA SER A 102 5.44 -12.94 -2.16
C SER A 102 5.28 -11.68 -3.00
N LEU A 103 5.84 -10.55 -2.55
CA LEU A 103 5.82 -9.29 -3.29
C LEU A 103 6.63 -9.39 -4.59
N GLU A 104 7.80 -10.01 -4.56
CA GLU A 104 8.62 -10.22 -5.76
C GLU A 104 7.92 -11.13 -6.77
N ALA A 105 7.17 -12.14 -6.31
CA ALA A 105 6.36 -12.99 -7.18
C ALA A 105 5.25 -12.20 -7.90
N VAL A 106 4.61 -11.24 -7.23
CA VAL A 106 3.63 -10.34 -7.84
C VAL A 106 4.27 -9.39 -8.85
N VAL A 107 5.43 -8.82 -8.50
CA VAL A 107 6.21 -7.95 -9.40
C VAL A 107 6.65 -8.72 -10.65
N ALA A 108 6.99 -10.01 -10.53
CA ALA A 108 7.30 -10.85 -11.68
C ALA A 108 6.11 -11.07 -12.62
N ILE A 109 4.88 -11.11 -12.10
CA ILE A 109 3.66 -11.19 -12.91
C ILE A 109 3.35 -9.87 -13.59
N PHE A 110 3.58 -8.75 -12.89
CA PHE A 110 3.32 -7.40 -13.39
C PHE A 110 4.05 -7.09 -14.71
N ASP A 111 5.21 -7.70 -14.96
CA ASP A 111 5.94 -7.59 -16.23
C ASP A 111 5.16 -8.07 -17.47
N PHE A 112 4.17 -8.94 -17.26
CA PHE A 112 3.33 -9.46 -18.34
C PHE A 112 2.06 -8.65 -18.53
N LEU A 113 1.81 -7.65 -17.68
CA LEU A 113 0.60 -6.82 -17.71
C LEU A 113 0.69 -5.79 -18.84
N ALA A 114 -0.42 -5.59 -19.57
CA ALA A 114 -0.47 -4.63 -20.67
C ALA A 114 -0.61 -3.18 -20.15
N ASP A 115 -1.47 -2.98 -19.17
CA ASP A 115 -1.81 -1.67 -18.60
C ASP A 115 -0.96 -1.31 -17.38
N GLN A 116 0.37 -1.31 -17.54
CA GLN A 116 1.31 -1.06 -16.43
C GLN A 116 1.12 0.32 -15.79
N ASP A 117 0.78 1.33 -16.59
CA ASP A 117 0.49 2.68 -16.10
C ASP A 117 -0.75 2.71 -15.21
N LEU A 118 -1.76 1.90 -15.56
CA LEU A 118 -2.99 1.79 -14.79
C LEU A 118 -2.71 1.12 -13.43
N PHE A 119 -1.86 0.09 -13.40
CA PHE A 119 -1.38 -0.49 -12.15
C PHE A 119 -0.64 0.56 -11.30
N ALA A 120 0.20 1.40 -11.92
CA ALA A 120 0.93 2.46 -11.22
C ALA A 120 0.00 3.46 -10.53
N GLU A 121 -1.10 3.85 -11.19
CA GLU A 121 -2.11 4.74 -10.62
C GLU A 121 -2.80 4.09 -9.41
N PHE A 122 -3.25 2.84 -9.51
CA PHE A 122 -3.88 2.14 -8.38
C PHE A 122 -2.93 1.91 -7.22
N TYR A 123 -1.70 1.49 -7.53
CA TYR A 123 -0.71 1.26 -6.49
C TYR A 123 -0.41 2.56 -5.75
N ARG A 124 -0.26 3.69 -6.47
CA ARG A 124 -0.03 5.01 -5.87
C ARG A 124 -1.20 5.47 -4.99
N GLU A 125 -2.43 5.30 -5.45
CA GLU A 125 -3.62 5.65 -4.65
C GLU A 125 -3.65 4.85 -3.34
N LYS A 126 -3.41 3.54 -3.41
CA LYS A 126 -3.40 2.66 -2.23
C LYS A 126 -2.22 2.96 -1.32
N LEU A 127 -1.02 3.23 -1.88
CA LEU A 127 0.16 3.66 -1.14
C LEU A 127 -0.10 4.94 -0.37
N ALA A 128 -0.67 5.97 -1.01
CA ALA A 128 -0.97 7.25 -0.36
C ALA A 128 -1.85 7.06 0.87
N ARG A 129 -2.89 6.23 0.73
CA ARG A 129 -3.77 5.88 1.83
C ARG A 129 -3.03 5.14 2.94
N ARG A 130 -2.16 4.16 2.63
CA ARG A 130 -1.41 3.41 3.65
C ARG A 130 -0.41 4.29 4.40
N LEU A 131 0.29 5.17 3.70
CA LEU A 131 1.23 6.13 4.27
C LEU A 131 0.54 7.08 5.27
N LEU A 132 -0.63 7.60 4.91
CA LEU A 132 -1.41 8.46 5.82
C LEU A 132 -2.04 7.69 6.99
N GLU A 133 -2.40 6.43 6.79
CA GLU A 133 -3.01 5.59 7.83
C GLU A 133 -1.99 4.95 8.78
N GLY A 134 -0.69 4.96 8.43
CA GLY A 134 0.38 4.30 9.21
C GLY A 134 0.22 2.77 9.31
N LYS A 135 -0.39 2.13 8.31
CA LYS A 135 -0.77 0.70 8.35
C LYS A 135 0.30 -0.26 7.82
N SER A 136 1.37 0.26 7.24
CA SER A 136 2.53 -0.49 6.75
C SER A 136 3.80 0.19 7.25
N THR A 137 4.89 -0.56 7.34
CA THR A 137 6.19 0.03 7.65
C THR A 137 6.75 0.70 6.40
N LEU A 138 7.47 1.81 6.58
CA LEU A 138 8.07 2.54 5.46
C LEU A 138 9.07 1.67 4.68
N ASP A 139 9.78 0.76 5.36
CA ASP A 139 10.76 -0.13 4.74
C ASP A 139 10.11 -1.15 3.80
N ASP A 140 8.96 -1.72 4.17
CA ASP A 140 8.24 -2.66 3.30
C ASP A 140 7.74 -1.94 2.04
N GLU A 141 7.27 -0.71 2.17
CA GLU A 141 6.84 0.11 1.02
C GLU A 141 8.01 0.47 0.12
N LYS A 142 9.15 0.87 0.71
CA LYS A 142 10.39 1.14 -0.01
C LYS A 142 10.89 -0.09 -0.76
N PHE A 143 10.75 -1.29 -0.19
CA PHE A 143 11.08 -2.55 -0.87
C PHE A 143 10.25 -2.74 -2.15
N VAL A 144 8.91 -2.62 -2.06
CA VAL A 144 8.05 -2.80 -3.26
C VAL A 144 8.36 -1.77 -4.33
N VAL A 145 8.52 -0.50 -3.96
CA VAL A 145 8.85 0.56 -4.91
C VAL A 145 10.24 0.32 -5.53
N SER A 146 11.20 -0.21 -4.78
CA SER A 146 12.53 -0.57 -5.30
C SER A 146 12.47 -1.73 -6.29
N SER A 147 11.69 -2.78 -6.00
CA SER A 147 11.46 -3.88 -6.96
C SER A 147 10.79 -3.37 -8.24
N LEU A 148 9.79 -2.49 -8.14
CA LEU A 148 9.15 -1.87 -9.31
C LEU A 148 10.13 -0.99 -10.12
N LYS A 149 11.00 -0.25 -9.44
CA LYS A 149 12.05 0.58 -10.07
C LYS A 149 13.02 -0.26 -10.89
N LEU A 150 13.38 -1.46 -10.40
CA LEU A 150 14.26 -2.37 -11.13
C LEU A 150 13.63 -2.86 -12.45
N ARG A 151 12.30 -3.05 -12.48
CA ARG A 151 11.59 -3.53 -13.67
C ARG A 151 11.26 -2.43 -14.67
N CYS A 152 10.72 -1.30 -14.20
CA CYS A 152 10.17 -0.23 -15.05
C CYS A 152 11.02 1.04 -15.09
N GLY A 153 12.08 1.13 -14.29
CA GLY A 153 12.94 2.30 -14.21
C GLY A 153 12.40 3.41 -13.31
N ALA A 154 13.23 4.43 -13.08
CA ALA A 154 12.97 5.50 -12.11
C ALA A 154 11.80 6.42 -12.46
N GLN A 155 11.48 6.57 -13.75
CA GLN A 155 10.35 7.42 -14.17
C GLN A 155 9.01 6.87 -13.69
N PHE A 156 8.89 5.53 -13.62
CA PHE A 156 7.69 4.86 -13.14
C PHE A 156 7.44 5.10 -11.65
N THR A 157 8.51 5.09 -10.85
CA THR A 157 8.43 5.18 -9.38
C THR A 157 8.56 6.58 -8.83
N HIS A 158 8.97 7.58 -9.63
CA HIS A 158 9.27 8.94 -9.18
C HIS A 158 8.19 9.53 -8.26
N LYS A 159 6.91 9.40 -8.61
CA LYS A 159 5.81 9.96 -7.80
C LYS A 159 5.70 9.26 -6.44
N MET A 160 5.90 7.94 -6.39
CA MET A 160 5.84 7.16 -5.15
C MET A 160 7.03 7.46 -4.26
N GLU A 161 8.23 7.58 -4.85
CA GLU A 161 9.45 7.99 -4.13
C GLU A 161 9.30 9.40 -3.55
N GLY A 162 8.69 10.32 -4.30
CA GLY A 162 8.36 11.66 -3.81
C GLY A 162 7.48 11.63 -2.56
N MET A 163 6.49 10.74 -2.49
CA MET A 163 5.63 10.60 -1.32
C MET A 163 6.40 10.15 -0.06
N PHE A 164 7.45 9.33 -0.20
CA PHE A 164 8.31 8.98 0.93
C PHE A 164 9.13 10.18 1.40
N ASN A 165 9.68 10.96 0.47
CA ASN A 165 10.42 12.18 0.81
C ASN A 165 9.52 13.20 1.51
N ASP A 166 8.27 13.34 1.06
CA ASP A 166 7.30 14.26 1.67
C ASP A 166 6.98 13.87 3.12
N LEU A 167 6.94 12.57 3.44
CA LEU A 167 6.78 12.11 4.82
C LEU A 167 7.99 12.44 5.69
N GLU A 168 9.20 12.18 5.20
CA GLU A 168 10.44 12.45 5.93
C GLU A 168 10.58 13.96 6.21
N LEU A 169 10.29 14.80 5.22
CA LEU A 169 10.27 16.27 5.36
C LEU A 169 9.19 16.73 6.36
N GLY A 170 8.01 16.11 6.34
CA GLY A 170 6.93 16.39 7.27
C GLY A 170 7.30 16.08 8.72
N ASP A 171 7.93 14.94 8.95
CA ASP A 171 8.40 14.52 10.27
C ASP A 171 9.50 15.44 10.81
N ASP A 172 10.45 15.84 9.98
CA ASP A 172 11.52 16.75 10.37
C ASP A 172 10.99 18.15 10.70
N ALA A 173 10.04 18.66 9.91
CA ALA A 173 9.35 19.91 10.22
C ALA A 173 8.58 19.82 11.54
N MET A 174 7.89 18.71 11.80
CA MET A 174 7.15 18.48 13.05
C MET A 174 8.08 18.39 14.26
N ARG A 175 9.24 17.75 14.12
CA ARG A 175 10.27 17.68 15.17
C ARG A 175 10.85 19.07 15.48
N ALA A 176 11.18 19.85 14.46
CA ALA A 176 11.68 21.22 14.62
C ALA A 176 10.67 22.09 15.38
N TYR A 177 9.40 22.08 14.96
CA TYR A 177 8.32 22.79 15.63
C TYR A 177 8.16 22.37 17.10
N SER A 178 8.16 21.06 17.37
CA SER A 178 8.04 20.52 18.73
C SER A 178 9.22 20.94 19.63
N ALA A 179 10.43 21.00 19.09
CA ALA A 179 11.61 21.47 19.81
C ALA A 179 11.52 22.98 20.14
N GLU A 180 10.98 23.79 19.24
CA GLU A 180 10.75 25.21 19.51
C GLU A 180 9.66 25.43 20.56
N TRP A 181 8.57 24.68 20.48
CA TRP A 181 7.47 24.76 21.45
C TRP A 181 7.88 24.36 22.87
N THR A 182 8.70 23.31 23.00
CA THR A 182 9.22 22.90 24.31
C THR A 182 10.19 23.93 24.91
N LYS A 183 11.00 24.61 24.07
CA LYS A 183 11.84 25.74 24.50
C LYS A 183 10.99 26.94 24.93
N ALA A 184 9.94 27.28 24.18
CA ALA A 184 9.03 28.37 24.51
C ALA A 184 8.24 28.10 25.82
N GLY A 185 7.82 26.86 26.06
CA GLY A 185 7.17 26.43 27.30
C GLY A 185 8.07 26.54 28.54
N LYS A 186 9.38 26.24 28.41
CA LYS A 186 10.36 26.42 29.49
C LYS A 186 10.63 27.90 29.80
N LYS A 187 10.56 28.79 28.81
CA LYS A 187 10.80 30.24 28.98
C LYS A 187 9.71 30.95 29.79
N LYS A 188 8.50 30.37 29.91
CA LYS A 188 7.43 30.86 30.80
C LYS A 188 7.51 30.36 32.25
N GLY A 189 8.48 29.49 32.57
CA GLY A 189 8.64 28.90 33.91
C GLY A 189 9.74 29.54 34.77
N GLY A 190 10.39 30.61 34.31
CA GLY A 190 11.55 31.16 34.99
C GLY A 190 11.77 32.63 34.72
N ASP A 191 10.83 33.48 35.14
CA ASP A 191 11.14 34.76 35.79
C ASP A 191 9.88 35.34 36.44
N GLY A 192 9.97 35.80 37.69
CA GLY A 192 8.86 36.43 38.41
C GLY A 192 8.65 35.89 39.82
N GLY A 193 9.47 36.37 40.76
CA GLY A 193 9.16 36.30 42.18
C GLY A 193 7.88 37.06 42.55
N GLY A 194 7.28 36.66 43.68
CA GLY A 194 6.28 37.45 44.39
C GLY A 194 4.82 37.18 43.98
N GLY A 195 4.01 36.76 44.95
CA GLY A 195 2.55 36.80 44.85
C GLY A 195 1.86 35.45 45.04
N GLY A 196 1.63 35.08 46.29
CA GLY A 196 0.88 33.88 46.65
C GLY A 196 -0.56 33.91 46.14
N TRP A 197 -0.94 32.89 45.37
CA TRP A 197 -2.34 32.58 45.07
C TRP A 197 -2.83 31.51 46.05
N ARG A 198 -3.47 31.97 47.14
CA ARG A 198 -4.24 31.10 48.04
C ARG A 198 -5.32 30.39 47.22
N ARG A 199 -5.18 29.07 47.01
CA ARG A 199 -6.31 28.23 46.62
C ARG A 199 -7.31 28.20 47.77
N ARG A 200 -8.42 28.91 47.61
CA ARG A 200 -9.63 28.76 48.43
C ARG A 200 -10.14 27.32 48.19
N ARG A 201 -9.71 26.38 49.03
CA ARG A 201 -10.35 25.07 49.15
C ARG A 201 -11.68 25.30 49.85
N GLY A 202 -12.75 25.35 49.07
CA GLY A 202 -14.08 25.06 49.58
C GLY A 202 -14.14 23.58 49.93
N CYS A 203 -14.22 23.27 51.22
CA CYS A 203 -14.83 22.04 51.68
C CYS A 203 -16.12 22.40 52.42
N ARG A 204 -17.25 22.01 51.81
CA ARG A 204 -18.41 21.43 52.51
C ARG A 204 -17.86 20.42 53.55
N ARG A 205 -18.45 20.21 54.72
CA ARG A 205 -19.83 20.28 55.18
C ARG A 205 -19.80 20.32 56.71
#